data_AF-A0A2E1I2J3-F1
#
_entry.id   AF-A0A2E1I2J3-F1
#
_cell.length_a   1.000
_cell.length_b   1.000
_cell.length_c   1.000
_cell.angle_alpha   90.00
_cell.angle_beta   90.00
_cell.angle_gamma   90.00
#
_symmetry.space_group_name_H-M   'P 1'
#
loop_
_entity.id
_entity.type
_entity.pdbx_description
1 polymer ?
#
loop_
_entity_poly.entity_id
_entity_poly.type
_entity_poly.pdbx_seq_one_letter_code
_entity_poly.pdbx_strand_id
1 'polypeptide(L)'
;MKKIILLTLFLFYSCSVFKDSNVNNVNEDIEIGYGSEKKKNLTTAISTIQGEKLNKTPNKNSSDNLSGQVSGLHVVENPELGQYSDIFIRNYSSPPLVIVDGIETTLDEIDPNDIKSVSVLKDASAAIYGSRAGNGVIIVKTKRGRK
;
A
#
# COMPACT_ATOMS: atom_id res chain seq x y z
N MET A 1 -32.50 -24.81 47.23
CA MET A 1 -31.78 -25.00 45.95
C MET A 1 -32.07 -23.87 44.94
N LYS A 2 -32.03 -22.59 45.36
CA LYS A 2 -32.30 -21.43 44.47
C LYS A 2 -31.19 -20.34 44.51
N LYS A 3 -30.12 -20.55 45.25
CA LYS A 3 -29.02 -19.58 45.41
C LYS A 3 -27.78 -19.83 44.54
N ILE A 4 -27.73 -20.94 43.78
CA ILE A 4 -26.58 -21.30 42.93
C ILE A 4 -26.71 -20.80 41.47
N ILE A 5 -27.93 -20.49 41.02
CA ILE A 5 -28.24 -20.13 39.61
C ILE A 5 -28.07 -18.64 39.31
N LEU A 6 -27.98 -17.77 40.34
CA LEU A 6 -27.82 -16.33 40.12
C LEU A 6 -26.35 -15.90 39.95
N LEU A 7 -25.38 -16.76 40.30
CA LEU A 7 -23.95 -16.42 40.27
C LEU A 7 -23.30 -16.71 38.91
N THR A 8 -23.85 -17.62 38.11
CA THR A 8 -23.35 -17.92 36.75
C THR A 8 -23.78 -16.89 35.71
N LEU A 9 -24.80 -16.06 36.00
CA LEU A 9 -25.27 -15.03 35.07
C LEU A 9 -24.47 -13.71 35.19
N PHE A 10 -23.79 -13.49 36.32
CA PHE A 10 -23.04 -12.26 36.57
C PHE A 10 -21.62 -12.28 35.97
N LEU A 11 -21.07 -13.47 35.69
CA LEU A 11 -19.73 -13.63 35.10
C LEU A 11 -19.70 -13.50 33.57
N PHE A 12 -20.84 -13.51 32.90
CA PHE A 12 -20.91 -13.28 31.44
C PHE A 12 -21.05 -11.79 31.05
N TYR A 13 -21.24 -10.88 32.03
CA TYR A 13 -21.52 -9.47 31.75
C TYR A 13 -20.27 -8.55 31.75
N SER A 14 -19.07 -9.10 31.95
CA SER A 14 -17.84 -8.31 32.05
C SER A 14 -16.87 -8.52 30.87
N CYS A 15 -17.37 -8.90 29.69
CA CYS A 15 -16.59 -8.71 28.47
C CYS A 15 -16.72 -7.24 28.05
N SER A 16 -15.89 -6.40 28.67
CA SER A 16 -15.64 -5.04 28.22
C SER A 16 -15.11 -5.15 26.78
N VAL A 17 -15.98 -4.84 25.82
CA VAL A 17 -15.59 -4.67 24.42
C VAL A 17 -14.60 -3.50 24.40
N PHE A 18 -13.31 -3.84 24.38
CA PHE A 18 -12.23 -2.90 24.11
C PHE A 18 -12.36 -2.52 22.63
N LYS A 19 -13.18 -1.50 22.38
CA LYS A 19 -13.32 -0.92 21.06
C LYS A 19 -12.06 -0.08 20.83
N ASP A 20 -11.04 -0.73 20.27
CA ASP A 20 -9.86 -0.07 19.70
C ASP A 20 -10.35 0.86 18.58
N SER A 21 -10.73 2.07 18.98
CA SER A 21 -11.13 3.16 18.10
C SER A 21 -9.88 3.86 17.60
N ASN A 22 -9.07 3.12 16.84
CA ASN A 22 -8.15 3.72 15.88
C ASN A 22 -8.64 3.41 14.46
N VAL A 23 -9.93 3.69 14.23
CA VAL A 23 -10.47 3.78 12.87
C VAL A 23 -9.98 5.12 12.33
N ASN A 24 -8.76 5.12 11.83
CA ASN A 24 -8.29 6.13 10.89
C ASN A 24 -9.20 6.03 9.67
N ASN A 25 -10.33 6.74 9.72
CA ASN A 25 -11.29 6.87 8.63
C ASN A 25 -10.66 7.81 7.60
N VAL A 26 -9.51 7.40 7.06
CA VAL A 26 -8.85 8.13 6.00
C VAL A 26 -9.66 7.81 4.75
N ASN A 27 -10.52 8.76 4.38
CA ASN A 27 -11.06 8.84 3.04
C ASN A 27 -9.88 9.13 2.10
N GLU A 28 -9.09 8.09 1.83
CA GLU A 28 -8.01 8.15 0.86
C GLU A 28 -8.65 8.09 -0.52
N ASP A 29 -8.56 9.21 -1.23
CA ASP A 29 -8.80 9.26 -2.65
C ASP A 29 -7.58 8.66 -3.35
N ILE A 30 -7.81 7.55 -4.07
CA ILE A 30 -6.81 6.82 -4.83
C ILE A 30 -7.01 7.14 -6.30
N GLU A 31 -5.92 7.51 -6.97
CA GLU A 31 -5.95 7.84 -8.39
C GLU A 31 -5.75 6.58 -9.23
N ILE A 32 -6.70 6.29 -10.11
CA ILE A 32 -6.77 5.07 -10.93
C ILE A 32 -6.57 5.37 -12.43
N GLY A 33 -5.78 6.40 -12.75
CA GLY A 33 -5.43 6.76 -14.12
C GLY A 33 -6.52 7.49 -14.91
N TYR A 34 -7.80 7.17 -14.69
CA TYR A 34 -8.94 7.88 -15.31
C TYR A 34 -9.80 8.69 -14.31
N GLY A 35 -9.39 8.75 -13.04
CA GLY A 35 -10.11 9.47 -11.99
C GLY A 35 -9.59 9.14 -10.60
N SER A 36 -10.19 9.76 -9.58
CA SER A 36 -9.94 9.45 -8.18
C SER A 36 -11.13 8.72 -7.58
N GLU A 37 -10.89 7.56 -6.99
CA GLU A 37 -11.91 6.76 -6.31
C GLU A 37 -11.57 6.59 -4.84
N LYS A 38 -12.61 6.51 -4.00
CA LYS A 38 -12.39 6.23 -2.59
C LYS A 38 -11.91 4.80 -2.41
N LYS A 39 -10.92 4.60 -1.54
CA LYS A 39 -10.41 3.27 -1.16
C LYS A 39 -11.49 2.26 -0.81
N LYS A 40 -12.58 2.70 -0.18
CA LYS A 40 -13.73 1.87 0.20
C LYS A 40 -14.53 1.34 -1.00
N ASN A 41 -14.55 2.06 -2.10
CA ASN A 41 -15.38 1.75 -3.26
C ASN A 41 -14.64 0.91 -4.31
N LEU A 42 -13.35 0.64 -4.11
CA LEU A 42 -12.55 -0.16 -5.03
C LEU A 42 -12.87 -1.65 -4.86
N THR A 43 -13.35 -2.27 -5.94
CA THR A 43 -13.62 -3.72 -6.03
C THR A 43 -12.42 -4.51 -6.56
N THR A 44 -11.37 -3.81 -6.98
CA THR A 44 -10.18 -4.41 -7.61
C THR A 44 -9.02 -4.58 -6.63
N ALA A 45 -8.05 -5.42 -7.01
CA ALA A 45 -6.87 -5.68 -6.20
C ALA A 45 -5.89 -4.49 -6.26
N ILE A 46 -6.07 -3.53 -5.34
CA ILE A 46 -5.21 -2.35 -5.18
C ILE A 46 -4.69 -2.31 -3.74
N SER A 47 -3.38 -2.14 -3.58
CA SER A 47 -2.74 -1.95 -2.28
C SER A 47 -2.20 -0.53 -2.20
N THR A 48 -2.71 0.29 -1.27
CA THR A 48 -2.27 1.67 -1.11
C THR A 48 -1.63 1.88 0.26
N ILE A 49 -0.48 2.55 0.24
CA ILE A 49 0.27 2.99 1.41
C ILE A 49 0.46 4.51 1.35
N GLN A 50 0.50 5.14 2.53
CA GLN A 50 0.79 6.56 2.66
C GLN A 50 2.29 6.77 2.92
N GLY A 51 2.81 7.93 2.51
CA GLY A 51 4.22 8.29 2.64
C GLY A 51 4.74 8.29 4.08
N GLU A 52 3.89 8.53 5.09
CA GLU A 52 4.31 8.49 6.49
C GLU A 52 4.73 7.07 6.94
N LYS A 53 4.23 6.03 6.27
CA LYS A 53 4.62 4.65 6.53
C LYS A 53 5.93 4.26 5.85
N LEU A 54 6.32 4.97 4.78
CA LEU A 54 7.56 4.72 4.04
C LEU A 54 8.79 5.22 4.79
N ASN A 55 8.67 6.33 5.50
CA ASN A 55 9.79 6.96 6.20
C ASN A 55 10.18 6.31 7.54
N LYS A 56 9.62 5.13 7.86
CA LYS A 56 9.89 4.45 9.15
C LYS A 56 11.23 3.72 9.18
N THR A 57 11.77 3.39 8.01
CA THR A 57 13.04 2.68 7.88
C THR A 57 13.99 3.54 7.04
N PRO A 58 15.21 3.82 7.51
CA PRO A 58 16.22 4.45 6.67
C PRO A 58 16.79 3.39 5.71
N ASN A 59 16.27 3.34 4.49
CA ASN A 59 16.85 2.52 3.41
C ASN A 59 17.62 3.41 2.42
N LYS A 60 18.49 2.77 1.62
CA LYS A 60 19.28 3.45 0.58
C LYS A 60 18.41 3.94 -0.57
N ASN A 61 17.40 3.16 -0.95
CA ASN A 61 16.55 3.41 -2.11
C ASN A 61 15.06 3.47 -1.73
N SER A 62 14.27 4.18 -2.53
CA SER A 62 12.81 4.27 -2.37
C SER A 62 12.13 2.91 -2.55
N SER A 63 12.65 2.08 -3.45
CA SER A 63 12.14 0.72 -3.67
C SER A 63 12.22 -0.15 -2.44
N ASP A 64 13.33 -0.10 -1.70
CA ASP A 64 13.53 -0.92 -0.49
C ASP A 64 12.52 -0.56 0.62
N ASN A 65 12.12 0.72 0.70
CA ASN A 65 11.12 1.19 1.66
C ASN A 65 9.72 0.60 1.41
N LEU A 66 9.43 0.13 0.20
CA LEU A 66 8.16 -0.55 -0.09
C LEU A 66 8.14 -1.99 0.40
N SER A 67 9.31 -2.61 0.56
CA SER A 67 9.44 -3.99 1.02
C SER A 67 8.79 -4.14 2.41
N GLY A 68 7.88 -5.11 2.52
CA GLY A 68 7.13 -5.37 3.76
C GLY A 68 6.07 -4.33 4.13
N GLN A 69 6.04 -3.14 3.49
CA GLN A 69 4.98 -2.14 3.69
C GLN A 69 3.78 -2.40 2.77
N VAL A 70 4.02 -2.97 1.59
CA VAL A 70 2.99 -3.26 0.58
C VAL A 70 2.75 -4.77 0.48
N SER A 71 1.48 -5.19 0.54
CA SER A 71 1.12 -6.60 0.41
C SER A 71 1.40 -7.15 -0.99
N GLY A 72 2.13 -8.28 -1.06
CA GLY A 72 2.41 -8.99 -2.30
C GLY A 72 3.40 -8.25 -3.21
N LEU A 73 4.30 -7.46 -2.61
CA LEU A 73 5.42 -6.82 -3.27
C LEU A 73 6.72 -7.43 -2.71
N HIS A 74 7.62 -7.83 -3.60
CA HIS A 74 8.91 -8.39 -3.27
C HIS A 74 9.98 -7.50 -3.90
N VAL A 75 10.93 -7.04 -3.08
CA VAL A 75 12.05 -6.22 -3.55
C VAL A 75 13.30 -7.07 -3.45
N VAL A 76 14.07 -7.12 -4.54
CA VAL A 76 15.39 -7.74 -4.59
C VAL A 76 16.40 -6.61 -4.57
N GLU A 77 17.03 -6.41 -3.42
CA GLU A 77 18.09 -5.41 -3.26
C GLU A 77 19.30 -5.82 -4.09
N ASN A 78 19.85 -4.88 -4.85
CA ASN A 78 21.11 -5.07 -5.54
C ASN A 78 22.26 -4.59 -4.63
N PRO A 79 23.26 -5.43 -4.32
CA PRO A 79 24.35 -5.06 -3.41
C PRO A 79 25.29 -3.97 -3.97
N GLU A 80 25.22 -3.67 -5.28
CA GLU A 80 26.04 -2.66 -5.92
C GLU A 80 25.57 -1.23 -5.61
N LEU A 81 26.52 -0.36 -5.26
CA LEU A 81 26.22 1.04 -4.98
C LEU A 81 25.81 1.76 -6.26
N GLY A 82 24.65 2.42 -6.23
CA GLY A 82 24.10 3.17 -7.38
C GLY A 82 23.29 2.32 -8.36
N GLN A 83 23.12 1.02 -8.09
CA GLN A 83 22.14 0.21 -8.80
C GLN A 83 20.76 0.31 -8.13
N TYR A 84 19.74 0.16 -8.96
CA TYR A 84 18.34 0.15 -8.56
C TYR A 84 17.93 -1.23 -8.02
N SER A 85 16.97 -1.23 -7.10
CA SER A 85 16.43 -2.48 -6.57
C SER A 85 15.32 -2.98 -7.48
N ASP A 86 15.33 -4.27 -7.82
CA ASP A 86 14.27 -4.84 -8.65
C ASP A 86 13.02 -5.07 -7.81
N ILE A 87 11.87 -4.65 -8.32
CA ILE A 87 10.57 -4.82 -7.67
C ILE A 87 9.76 -5.85 -8.45
N PHE A 88 9.12 -6.77 -7.73
CA PHE A 88 8.22 -7.76 -8.28
C PHE A 88 6.89 -7.72 -7.54
N ILE A 89 5.79 -7.82 -8.28
CA ILE A 89 4.45 -7.95 -7.71
C ILE A 89 4.10 -9.45 -7.76
N ARG A 90 3.76 -10.04 -6.61
CA ARG A 90 3.45 -11.47 -6.48
C ARG A 90 4.55 -12.35 -7.08
N ASN A 91 4.18 -13.41 -7.80
CA ASN A 91 5.08 -14.39 -8.41
C ASN A 91 5.40 -14.05 -9.88
N TYR A 92 5.29 -12.78 -10.28
CA TYR A 92 5.72 -12.35 -11.62
C TYR A 92 7.25 -12.29 -11.67
N SER A 93 7.83 -12.80 -12.76
CA SER A 93 9.28 -12.86 -12.97
C SER A 93 9.86 -11.58 -13.60
N SER A 94 9.02 -10.57 -13.84
CA SER A 94 9.39 -9.35 -14.54
C SER A 94 8.93 -8.13 -13.73
N PRO A 95 9.68 -7.01 -13.79
CA PRO A 95 9.34 -5.82 -13.04
C PRO A 95 8.02 -5.21 -13.53
N PRO A 96 7.25 -4.57 -12.63
CA PRO A 96 6.03 -3.88 -12.98
C PRO A 96 6.31 -2.54 -13.65
N LEU A 97 5.28 -1.97 -14.27
CA LEU A 97 5.34 -0.61 -14.78
C LEU A 97 5.26 0.39 -13.61
N VAL A 98 6.19 1.33 -13.54
CA VAL A 98 6.18 2.37 -12.51
C VAL A 98 5.77 3.71 -13.14
N ILE A 99 4.80 4.36 -12.52
CA ILE A 99 4.22 5.63 -12.98
C ILE A 99 4.28 6.62 -11.82
N VAL A 100 4.93 7.75 -12.05
CA VAL A 100 5.07 8.82 -11.06
C VAL A 100 4.35 10.05 -11.59
N ASP A 101 3.32 10.49 -10.88
CA ASP A 101 2.51 11.66 -11.27
C ASP A 101 2.02 11.62 -12.74
N GLY A 102 1.82 10.43 -13.30
CA GLY A 102 1.34 10.21 -14.67
C GLY A 102 2.42 9.94 -15.72
N ILE A 103 3.71 9.97 -15.34
CA ILE A 103 4.84 9.73 -16.24
C ILE A 103 5.50 8.39 -15.90
N GLU A 104 5.82 7.58 -16.91
CA GLU A 104 6.61 6.35 -16.74
C GLU A 104 8.04 6.72 -16.32
N THR A 105 8.45 6.29 -15.12
CA THR A 105 9.82 6.45 -14.62
C THR A 105 10.15 5.36 -13.58
N THR A 106 11.38 5.33 -13.09
CA THR A 106 11.84 4.41 -12.06
C THR A 106 11.59 4.97 -10.66
N LEU A 107 11.22 4.11 -9.71
CA LEU A 107 10.89 4.52 -8.34
C LEU A 107 12.07 5.15 -7.58
N ASP A 108 13.28 4.71 -7.89
CA ASP A 108 14.51 5.10 -7.20
C ASP A 108 15.01 6.50 -7.57
N GLU A 109 14.44 7.13 -8.60
CA GLU A 109 14.72 8.54 -8.92
C GLU A 109 14.03 9.53 -7.96
N ILE A 110 13.12 9.03 -7.12
CA ILE A 110 12.31 9.85 -6.23
C ILE A 110 12.82 9.69 -4.80
N ASP A 111 12.91 10.81 -4.08
CA ASP A 111 13.17 10.78 -2.64
C ASP A 111 11.94 10.22 -1.89
N PRO A 112 12.11 9.24 -0.97
CA PRO A 112 11.00 8.72 -0.16
C PRO A 112 10.21 9.81 0.58
N ASN A 113 10.88 10.89 0.98
CA ASN A 113 10.28 12.00 1.70
C ASN A 113 9.31 12.82 0.84
N ASP A 114 9.49 12.80 -0.47
CA ASP A 114 8.60 13.47 -1.42
C ASP A 114 7.42 12.60 -1.82
N ILE A 115 7.39 11.32 -1.45
CA ILE A 115 6.28 10.42 -1.74
C ILE A 115 5.11 10.76 -0.82
N LYS A 116 3.96 11.04 -1.42
CA LYS A 116 2.69 11.24 -0.70
C LYS A 116 1.98 9.91 -0.50
N SER A 117 1.87 9.11 -1.56
CA SER A 117 1.21 7.82 -1.54
C SER A 117 1.74 6.94 -2.64
N VAL A 118 1.79 5.63 -2.37
CA VAL A 118 2.08 4.60 -3.37
C VAL A 118 0.90 3.66 -3.45
N SER A 119 0.40 3.50 -4.67
CA SER A 119 -0.72 2.64 -5.01
C SER A 119 -0.23 1.58 -5.97
N VAL A 120 -0.31 0.32 -5.53
CA VAL A 120 0.10 -0.83 -6.33
C VAL A 120 -1.15 -1.51 -6.88
N LEU A 121 -1.29 -1.45 -8.21
CA LEU A 121 -2.32 -2.11 -8.99
C LEU A 121 -1.78 -3.46 -9.42
N LYS A 122 -2.54 -4.52 -9.14
CA LYS A 122 -2.12 -5.90 -9.36
C LYS A 122 -2.70 -6.41 -10.67
N ASP A 123 -3.71 -7.28 -10.66
CA ASP A 123 -4.19 -8.00 -11.84
C ASP A 123 -5.05 -7.12 -12.78
N ALA A 124 -6.37 -7.27 -12.74
CA ALA A 124 -7.32 -6.58 -13.60
C ALA A 124 -7.29 -5.05 -13.43
N SER A 125 -6.81 -4.54 -12.28
CA SER A 125 -6.64 -3.11 -12.07
C SER A 125 -5.52 -2.52 -12.92
N ALA A 126 -4.44 -3.27 -13.18
CA ALA A 126 -3.32 -2.76 -13.96
C ALA A 126 -3.63 -2.69 -15.46
N ALA A 127 -4.56 -3.50 -15.96
CA ALA A 127 -4.95 -3.58 -17.37
C ALA A 127 -5.35 -2.23 -18.00
N ILE A 128 -5.74 -1.24 -17.19
CA ILE A 128 -6.04 0.14 -17.62
C ILE A 128 -4.83 0.80 -18.32
N TYR A 129 -3.61 0.45 -17.90
CA TYR A 129 -2.37 1.00 -18.44
C TYR A 129 -1.82 0.22 -19.65
N GLY A 130 -2.61 -0.69 -20.22
CA GLY A 130 -2.31 -1.39 -21.47
C GLY A 130 -1.53 -2.69 -21.27
N SER A 131 -0.96 -3.22 -22.36
CA SER A 131 -0.33 -4.55 -22.39
C SER A 131 0.92 -4.67 -21.51
N ARG A 132 1.64 -3.56 -21.30
CA ARG A 132 2.85 -3.52 -20.44
C ARG A 132 2.52 -3.66 -18.95
N ALA A 133 1.26 -3.46 -18.57
CA ALA A 133 0.79 -3.56 -17.21
C ALA A 133 0.46 -4.99 -16.76
N GLY A 134 0.77 -6.01 -17.57
CA GLY A 134 0.50 -7.43 -17.26
C GLY A 134 1.18 -7.93 -15.98
N ASN A 135 2.31 -7.32 -15.58
CA ASN A 135 3.03 -7.64 -14.35
C ASN A 135 2.58 -6.77 -13.15
N GLY A 136 1.59 -5.89 -13.35
CA GLY A 136 1.13 -4.89 -12.40
C GLY A 136 1.71 -3.50 -12.65
N VAL A 137 1.15 -2.52 -11.94
CA VAL A 137 1.51 -1.09 -12.03
C VAL A 137 1.71 -0.51 -10.64
N ILE A 138 2.80 0.22 -10.45
CA ILE A 138 3.06 1.00 -9.23
C ILE A 138 2.84 2.46 -9.58
N ILE A 139 1.80 3.06 -8.98
CA ILE A 139 1.52 4.48 -9.11
C ILE A 139 2.07 5.19 -7.87
N VAL A 140 2.90 6.19 -8.10
CA VAL A 140 3.45 7.05 -7.06
C VAL A 140 2.88 8.45 -7.25
N LYS A 141 2.36 9.02 -6.18
CA LYS A 141 1.98 10.43 -6.12
C LYS A 141 2.99 11.16 -5.27
N THR A 142 3.55 12.25 -5.78
CA THR A 142 4.46 13.10 -4.99
C THR A 142 3.69 14.16 -4.19
N LYS A 143 4.31 14.66 -3.12
CA LYS A 143 3.81 15.81 -2.33
C LYS A 143 3.90 17.11 -3.12
N ARG A 144 4.89 17.21 -4.01
CA ARG A 144 5.21 18.42 -4.79
C ARG A 144 4.23 18.71 -5.93
N GLY A 145 3.42 17.73 -6.35
CA GLY A 145 2.40 17.87 -7.39
C GLY A 145 1.10 18.59 -6.98
N ARG A 146 1.01 19.19 -5.78
CA ARG A 146 -0.10 20.07 -5.39
C ARG A 146 0.25 21.52 -5.69
N LYS A 147 -0.15 22.00 -6.86
CA LYS A 147 -0.42 23.41 -7.10
C LYS A 147 -1.88 23.57 -7.46
#